data_AF-A0A956URX7-F1
#
_entry.id   AF-A0A956URX7-F1
#
_cell.length_a   1.000
_cell.length_b   1.000
_cell.length_c   1.000
_cell.angle_alpha   90.00
_cell.angle_beta   90.00
_cell.angle_gamma   90.00
#
_symmetry.space_group_name_H-M   'P 1'
#
loop_
_entity.id
_entity.type
_entity.pdbx_description
1 polymer ?
#
loop_
_entity_poly.entity_id
_entity_poly.type
_entity_poly.pdbx_seq_one_letter_code
_entity_poly.pdbx_strand_id
1 'polypeptide(L)'
;MEVHGLEGFSGGGWIREFRRSGWDLAAELDYAALTPDIDFVTFLRTLSRFGYFTFGPITIDVAVIEDILHRTAPRGEGGPTHPPVTDEYVAFSNLLWEEVRRSGRRTLDEMHYLLAFMRWGRGLPGRVFGELGVRVEDVERYATELSAGQRADGPAEKLYSTEDAAAYYGVHVQTVRAWIRSGKLPASKLAGQKSIRIRESDLKAVLEPIDPKDDLDSAGGACEKEGT
;
A
#
# COMPACT_ATOMS: atom_id res chain seq x y z
N MET A 1 16.65 4.98 12.96
CA MET A 1 16.25 4.44 11.64
C MET A 1 14.82 3.96 11.83
N GLU A 2 13.85 4.84 11.59
CA GLU A 2 12.44 4.57 11.85
C GLU A 2 11.90 3.58 10.81
N VAL A 3 11.29 2.50 11.30
CA VAL A 3 10.79 1.38 10.50
C VAL A 3 9.39 1.74 9.96
N HIS A 4 9.30 2.70 9.04
CA HIS A 4 8.03 3.13 8.43
C HIS A 4 7.51 2.16 7.34
N GLY A 5 7.59 0.84 7.55
CA GLY A 5 7.18 -0.16 6.56
C GLY A 5 5.68 -0.46 6.62
N LEU A 6 4.93 -0.08 5.58
CA LEU A 6 3.52 -0.46 5.28
C LEU A 6 2.38 0.33 5.96
N GLU A 7 2.66 1.44 6.63
CA GLU A 7 1.61 2.32 7.18
C GLU A 7 1.03 3.22 6.09
N GLY A 8 -0.06 2.78 5.43
CA GLY A 8 -0.83 3.67 4.53
C GLY A 8 -1.63 2.99 3.42
N PHE A 9 -1.40 1.71 3.12
CA PHE A 9 -1.99 1.08 1.94
C PHE A 9 -3.28 0.32 2.26
N SER A 10 -4.33 1.06 2.61
CA SER A 10 -5.69 0.50 2.70
C SER A 10 -6.55 1.06 1.57
N GLY A 11 -6.94 0.19 0.63
CA GLY A 11 -7.78 0.50 -0.53
C GLY A 11 -7.04 0.22 -1.84
N GLY A 12 -7.75 -0.32 -2.85
CA GLY A 12 -7.19 -0.87 -4.10
C GLY A 12 -6.39 0.08 -5.01
N GLY A 13 -5.94 1.24 -4.51
CA GLY A 13 -4.99 2.13 -5.17
C GLY A 13 -3.63 1.47 -5.40
N TRP A 14 -3.11 0.70 -4.44
CA TRP A 14 -1.81 0.04 -4.60
C TRP A 14 -1.84 -1.00 -5.73
N ILE A 15 -2.88 -1.83 -5.83
CA ILE A 15 -3.04 -2.81 -6.93
C ILE A 15 -3.07 -2.11 -8.29
N ARG A 16 -3.67 -0.91 -8.36
CA ARG A 16 -3.69 -0.13 -9.60
C ARG A 16 -2.28 0.34 -9.97
N GLU A 17 -1.53 0.82 -8.99
CA GLU A 17 -0.14 1.26 -9.20
C GLU A 17 0.78 0.09 -9.56
N PHE A 18 0.67 -1.02 -8.83
CA PHE A 18 1.36 -2.26 -9.12
C PHE A 18 1.10 -2.74 -10.56
N ARG A 19 -0.17 -2.76 -10.98
CA ARG A 19 -0.52 -3.13 -12.36
C ARG A 19 0.09 -2.16 -13.37
N ARG A 20 0.00 -0.85 -13.13
CA ARG A 20 0.59 0.16 -14.02
C ARG A 20 2.10 -0.06 -14.16
N SER A 21 2.80 -0.18 -13.03
CA SER A 21 4.25 -0.43 -13.00
C SER A 21 4.62 -1.74 -13.71
N GLY A 22 3.80 -2.78 -13.58
CA GLY A 22 4.01 -4.06 -14.27
C GLY A 22 3.84 -3.93 -15.79
N TRP A 23 2.88 -3.12 -16.24
CA TRP A 23 2.73 -2.79 -17.66
C TRP A 23 3.92 -1.99 -18.20
N ASP A 24 4.41 -1.01 -17.45
CA ASP A 24 5.56 -0.20 -17.86
C ASP A 24 6.83 -1.07 -17.97
N LEU A 25 7.06 -1.95 -16.98
CA LEU A 25 8.18 -2.91 -17.01
C LEU A 25 8.03 -3.94 -18.16
N ALA A 26 6.83 -4.43 -18.43
CA ALA A 26 6.59 -5.30 -19.58
C ALA A 26 6.94 -4.57 -20.89
N ALA A 27 6.57 -3.30 -21.04
CA ALA A 27 6.93 -2.48 -22.20
C ALA A 27 8.45 -2.26 -22.33
N GLU A 28 9.16 -2.02 -21.23
CA GLU A 28 10.64 -1.96 -21.18
C GLU A 28 11.30 -3.28 -21.64
N LEU A 29 10.58 -4.39 -21.50
CA LEU A 29 11.00 -5.73 -21.89
C LEU A 29 10.46 -6.19 -23.26
N ASP A 30 10.04 -5.23 -24.10
CA ASP A 30 9.46 -5.48 -25.43
C ASP A 30 8.19 -6.35 -25.35
N TYR A 31 7.30 -5.99 -24.43
CA TYR A 31 6.05 -6.70 -24.12
C TYR A 31 6.26 -8.19 -23.87
N ALA A 32 7.29 -8.51 -23.09
CA ALA A 32 7.56 -9.86 -22.62
C ALA A 32 6.33 -10.51 -21.99
N ALA A 33 6.26 -11.84 -22.10
CA ALA A 33 5.21 -12.63 -21.47
C ALA A 33 5.18 -12.36 -19.96
N LEU A 34 3.99 -12.26 -19.37
CA LEU A 34 3.87 -12.06 -17.93
C LEU A 34 4.40 -13.30 -17.19
N THR A 35 5.34 -13.07 -16.29
CA THR A 35 5.99 -14.10 -15.47
C THR A 35 6.07 -13.65 -14.02
N PRO A 36 6.19 -14.59 -13.06
CA PRO A 36 6.38 -14.24 -11.65
C PRO A 36 7.63 -13.38 -11.40
N ASP A 37 8.65 -13.47 -12.25
CA ASP A 37 9.87 -12.66 -12.13
C ASP A 37 9.58 -11.17 -12.43
N ILE A 38 8.77 -10.87 -13.45
CA ILE A 38 8.33 -9.49 -13.74
C ILE A 38 7.44 -8.97 -12.61
N ASP A 39 6.48 -9.76 -12.15
CA ASP A 39 5.61 -9.40 -11.02
C ASP A 39 6.41 -9.11 -9.75
N PHE A 40 7.48 -9.87 -9.50
CA PHE A 40 8.34 -9.69 -8.34
C PHE A 40 9.12 -8.37 -8.40
N VAL A 41 9.74 -8.06 -9.54
CA VAL A 41 10.45 -6.78 -9.70
C VAL A 41 9.47 -5.61 -9.61
N THR A 42 8.29 -5.76 -10.21
CA THR A 42 7.21 -4.77 -10.10
C THR A 42 6.81 -4.54 -8.64
N PHE A 43 6.71 -5.62 -7.85
CA PHE A 43 6.37 -5.56 -6.43
C PHE A 43 7.44 -4.80 -5.66
N LEU A 44 8.71 -5.12 -5.89
CA LEU A 44 9.84 -4.44 -5.27
C LEU A 44 9.87 -2.94 -5.65
N ARG A 45 9.74 -2.61 -6.94
CA ARG A 45 9.65 -1.23 -7.43
C ARG A 45 8.57 -0.44 -6.70
N THR A 46 7.36 -1.00 -6.67
CA THR A 46 6.16 -0.34 -6.11
C THR A 46 6.31 -0.04 -4.62
N LEU A 47 6.99 -0.90 -3.87
CA LEU A 47 7.09 -0.79 -2.40
C LEU A 47 8.46 -0.31 -1.90
N SER A 48 9.39 -0.04 -2.80
CA SER A 48 10.72 0.43 -2.45
C SER A 48 10.71 1.86 -1.90
N ARG A 49 11.72 2.17 -1.09
CA ARG A 49 12.03 3.51 -0.63
C ARG A 49 13.52 3.77 -0.83
N PHE A 50 13.85 4.87 -1.50
CA PHE A 50 15.24 5.22 -1.82
C PHE A 50 16.00 4.09 -2.54
N GLY A 51 15.31 3.31 -3.38
CA GLY A 51 15.90 2.19 -4.14
C GLY A 51 15.99 0.87 -3.37
N TYR A 52 15.57 0.82 -2.11
CA TYR A 52 15.59 -0.41 -1.30
C TYR A 52 14.17 -0.85 -0.94
N PHE A 53 13.90 -2.14 -1.09
CA PHE A 53 12.76 -2.78 -0.45
C PHE A 53 13.19 -3.30 0.92
N THR A 54 12.44 -2.96 1.97
CA THR A 54 12.72 -3.46 3.33
C THR A 54 11.43 -3.90 4.01
N PHE A 55 11.45 -5.13 4.53
CA PHE A 55 10.36 -5.65 5.36
C PHE A 55 10.89 -6.67 6.37
N GLY A 56 10.94 -6.28 7.64
CA GLY A 56 11.47 -7.12 8.71
C GLY A 56 12.92 -7.55 8.42
N PRO A 57 13.20 -8.87 8.34
CA PRO A 57 14.54 -9.38 8.04
C PRO A 57 14.96 -9.21 6.57
N ILE A 58 14.08 -8.74 5.69
CA ILE A 58 14.35 -8.59 4.26
C ILE A 58 14.86 -7.18 3.99
N THR A 59 16.00 -7.08 3.32
CA THR A 59 16.48 -5.86 2.66
C THR A 59 16.99 -6.22 1.28
N ILE A 60 16.44 -5.59 0.24
CA ILE A 60 16.78 -5.86 -1.16
C ILE A 60 17.10 -4.53 -1.84
N ASP A 61 18.27 -4.47 -2.50
CA ASP A 61 18.59 -3.42 -3.47
C ASP A 61 17.83 -3.70 -4.77
N VAL A 62 16.85 -2.85 -5.07
CA VAL A 62 15.94 -3.09 -6.19
C VAL A 62 16.65 -2.91 -7.53
N ALA A 63 17.64 -2.02 -7.63
CA ALA A 63 18.37 -1.79 -8.88
C ALA A 63 19.16 -3.03 -9.31
N VAL A 64 19.72 -3.77 -8.35
CA VAL A 64 20.42 -5.04 -8.62
C VAL A 64 19.45 -6.08 -9.18
N ILE A 65 18.26 -6.20 -8.61
CA ILE A 65 17.28 -7.20 -9.06
C ILE A 65 16.71 -6.83 -10.43
N GLU A 66 16.48 -5.54 -10.70
CA GLU A 66 16.09 -5.04 -12.02
C GLU A 66 17.14 -5.35 -13.09
N ASP A 67 18.41 -5.10 -12.81
CA ASP A 67 19.51 -5.39 -13.74
C ASP A 67 19.59 -6.90 -14.04
N ILE A 68 19.40 -7.76 -13.04
CA ILE A 68 19.30 -9.21 -13.25
C ILE A 68 18.13 -9.53 -14.19
N LEU A 69 16.94 -9.00 -13.92
CA LEU A 69 15.75 -9.23 -14.75
C LEU A 69 16.00 -8.78 -16.20
N HIS A 70 16.53 -7.57 -16.42
CA HIS A 70 16.78 -7.06 -17.78
C HIS A 70 17.76 -7.92 -18.58
N ARG A 71 18.69 -8.61 -17.92
CA ARG A 71 19.66 -9.50 -18.54
C ARG A 71 19.12 -10.91 -18.79
N THR A 72 18.22 -11.40 -17.96
CA THR A 72 17.76 -12.80 -17.99
C THR A 72 16.36 -12.99 -18.54
N ALA A 73 15.50 -11.98 -18.47
CA ALA A 73 14.13 -12.10 -18.95
C ALA A 73 14.12 -12.30 -20.47
N PRO A 74 13.33 -13.27 -20.98
CA PRO A 74 13.12 -13.38 -22.41
C PRO A 74 12.46 -12.09 -22.91
N ARG A 75 12.96 -11.57 -24.02
CA ARG A 75 12.30 -10.46 -24.72
C ARG A 75 11.09 -11.00 -25.47
N GLY A 76 10.00 -10.26 -25.45
CA GLY A 76 8.75 -10.67 -26.07
C GLY A 76 8.68 -10.35 -27.57
N GLU A 77 7.81 -11.07 -28.27
CA GLU A 77 7.17 -10.61 -29.52
C GLU A 77 5.74 -10.10 -29.24
N GLY A 78 5.44 -9.79 -27.97
CA GLY A 78 4.10 -9.47 -27.50
C GLY A 78 3.58 -8.16 -28.08
N GLY A 79 2.25 -8.05 -28.18
CA GLY A 79 1.60 -6.80 -28.57
C GLY A 79 1.24 -5.93 -27.36
N PRO A 80 1.13 -4.61 -27.55
CA PRO A 80 0.81 -3.64 -26.47
C PRO A 80 -0.57 -3.87 -25.82
N THR A 81 -1.43 -4.69 -26.41
CA THR A 81 -2.81 -4.89 -25.96
C THR A 81 -2.97 -6.08 -25.00
N HIS A 82 -2.11 -7.09 -25.06
CA HIS A 82 -2.15 -8.22 -24.13
C HIS A 82 -0.85 -9.04 -24.18
N PRO A 83 0.09 -8.86 -23.23
CA PRO A 83 1.22 -9.75 -23.12
C PRO A 83 0.69 -11.18 -22.85
N PRO A 84 1.32 -12.20 -23.46
CA PRO A 84 0.88 -13.57 -23.28
C PRO A 84 1.03 -13.99 -21.81
N VAL A 85 0.03 -14.71 -21.31
CA VAL A 85 0.04 -15.28 -19.96
C VAL A 85 0.71 -16.64 -20.01
N THR A 86 1.72 -16.84 -19.19
CA THR A 86 2.47 -18.10 -19.10
C THR A 86 1.81 -19.08 -18.14
N ASP A 87 2.05 -20.39 -18.32
CA ASP A 87 1.63 -21.42 -17.36
C ASP A 87 2.23 -21.17 -15.97
N GLU A 88 3.45 -20.62 -15.91
CA GLU A 88 4.09 -20.22 -14.66
C GLU A 88 3.33 -19.11 -13.95
N TYR A 89 2.85 -18.11 -14.69
CA TYR A 89 2.04 -17.03 -14.13
C TYR A 89 0.70 -17.55 -13.59
N VAL A 90 0.06 -18.49 -14.29
CA VAL A 90 -1.18 -19.13 -13.79
C VAL A 90 -0.89 -19.90 -12.50
N ALA A 91 0.19 -20.68 -12.46
CA ALA A 91 0.59 -21.42 -11.26
C ALA A 91 0.90 -20.49 -10.08
N PHE A 92 1.59 -19.37 -10.33
CA PHE A 92 1.85 -18.36 -9.31
C PHE A 92 0.57 -17.68 -8.83
N SER A 93 -0.35 -17.34 -9.74
CA SER A 93 -1.65 -16.76 -9.38
C SER A 93 -2.46 -17.68 -8.47
N ASN A 94 -2.41 -19.00 -8.70
CA ASN A 94 -3.06 -19.97 -7.84
C ASN A 94 -2.44 -20.02 -6.43
N LEU A 95 -1.10 -19.95 -6.34
CA LEU A 95 -0.37 -19.87 -5.08
C LEU A 95 -0.72 -18.57 -4.33
N LEU A 96 -0.79 -17.44 -5.03
CA LEU A 96 -1.17 -16.16 -4.45
C LEU A 96 -2.58 -16.20 -3.83
N TRP A 97 -3.55 -16.80 -4.52
CA TRP A 97 -4.89 -17.01 -3.97
C TRP A 97 -4.92 -18.02 -2.82
N GLU A 98 -3.95 -18.93 -2.73
CA GLU A 98 -3.79 -19.80 -1.58
C GLU A 98 -3.33 -19.02 -0.34
N GLU A 99 -2.41 -18.06 -0.49
CA GLU A 99 -2.02 -17.17 0.61
C GLU A 99 -3.22 -16.36 1.13
N VAL A 100 -4.06 -15.83 0.23
CA VAL A 100 -5.31 -15.13 0.64
C VAL A 100 -6.23 -16.05 1.44
N ARG A 101 -6.35 -17.32 1.03
CA ARG A 101 -7.15 -18.31 1.76
C ARG A 101 -6.53 -18.65 3.12
N ARG A 102 -5.20 -18.83 3.20
CA ARG A 102 -4.47 -19.15 4.43
C ARG A 102 -4.59 -18.04 5.48
N SER A 103 -4.60 -16.78 5.05
CA SER A 103 -4.72 -15.63 5.98
C SER A 103 -6.14 -15.41 6.51
N GLY A 104 -7.15 -16.06 5.92
CA GLY A 104 -8.56 -15.83 6.22
C GLY A 104 -9.09 -14.45 5.76
N ARG A 105 -8.28 -13.67 5.04
CA ARG A 105 -8.69 -12.37 4.48
C ARG A 105 -9.49 -12.59 3.20
N ARG A 106 -10.35 -11.62 2.88
CA ARG A 106 -11.15 -11.61 1.64
C ARG A 106 -10.53 -10.77 0.52
N THR A 107 -9.44 -10.09 0.82
CA THR A 107 -8.83 -9.11 -0.05
C THR A 107 -7.35 -9.40 -0.16
N LEU A 108 -6.87 -9.39 -1.39
CA LEU A 108 -5.47 -9.48 -1.75
C LEU A 108 -4.75 -8.19 -1.32
N ASP A 109 -3.58 -8.35 -0.71
CA ASP A 109 -2.73 -7.25 -0.25
C ASP A 109 -1.25 -7.59 -0.50
N GLU A 110 -0.38 -6.67 -0.17
CA GLU A 110 1.07 -6.75 -0.38
C GLU A 110 1.69 -7.93 0.39
N MET A 111 1.14 -8.25 1.57
CA MET A 111 1.62 -9.37 2.39
C MET A 111 1.39 -10.69 1.67
N HIS A 112 0.22 -10.88 1.05
CA HIS A 112 -0.05 -12.10 0.28
C HIS A 112 0.91 -12.25 -0.90
N TYR A 113 1.25 -11.16 -1.59
CA TYR A 113 2.25 -11.19 -2.65
C TYR A 113 3.63 -11.57 -2.13
N LEU A 114 4.09 -10.92 -1.06
CA LEU A 114 5.40 -11.22 -0.47
C LEU A 114 5.52 -12.70 -0.08
N LEU A 115 4.52 -13.22 0.64
CA LEU A 115 4.51 -14.63 1.06
C LEU A 115 4.43 -15.57 -0.15
N ALA A 116 3.64 -15.24 -1.17
CA ALA A 116 3.56 -16.04 -2.39
C ALA A 116 4.91 -16.07 -3.13
N PHE A 117 5.63 -14.95 -3.24
CA PHE A 117 6.96 -14.92 -3.86
C PHE A 117 7.98 -15.75 -3.08
N MET A 118 7.96 -15.67 -1.74
CA MET A 118 8.86 -16.47 -0.91
C MET A 118 8.56 -17.98 -1.03
N ARG A 119 7.28 -18.36 -1.15
CA ARG A 119 6.86 -19.76 -1.31
C ARG A 119 7.00 -20.28 -2.74
N TRP A 120 7.13 -19.40 -3.73
CA TRP A 120 7.29 -19.78 -5.13
C TRP A 120 8.54 -20.64 -5.36
N GLY A 121 9.63 -20.33 -4.65
CA GLY A 121 10.83 -21.18 -4.57
C GLY A 121 11.63 -21.36 -5.87
N ARG A 122 11.23 -20.72 -6.97
CA ARG A 122 11.91 -20.77 -8.27
C ARG A 122 12.01 -19.40 -8.92
N GLY A 123 12.70 -19.33 -10.05
CA GLY A 123 12.91 -18.07 -10.77
C GLY A 123 13.72 -17.06 -9.96
N LEU A 124 13.55 -15.78 -10.28
CA LEU A 124 14.19 -14.67 -9.60
C LEU A 124 13.80 -14.57 -8.11
N PRO A 125 12.52 -14.69 -7.70
CA PRO A 125 12.14 -14.65 -6.28
C PRO A 125 12.82 -15.73 -5.46
N GLY A 126 12.81 -16.97 -5.95
CA GLY A 126 13.42 -18.11 -5.27
C GLY A 126 14.91 -17.92 -5.05
N ARG A 127 15.63 -17.38 -6.05
CA ARG A 127 17.04 -17.05 -5.93
C ARG A 127 17.28 -15.98 -4.88
N VAL A 128 16.57 -14.85 -4.94
CA VAL A 128 16.75 -13.72 -4.03
C VAL A 128 16.50 -14.13 -2.58
N PHE A 129 15.38 -14.79 -2.28
CA PHE A 129 15.10 -15.22 -0.91
C PHE A 129 16.02 -16.35 -0.43
N GLY A 130 16.45 -17.24 -1.34
CA GLY A 130 17.46 -18.25 -1.04
C GLY A 130 18.80 -17.65 -0.65
N GLU A 131 19.26 -16.62 -1.37
CA GLU A 131 20.52 -15.92 -1.08
C GLU A 131 20.45 -15.08 0.20
N LEU A 132 19.29 -14.47 0.49
CA LEU A 132 19.07 -13.75 1.75
C LEU A 132 19.00 -14.69 2.96
N GLY A 133 18.74 -15.99 2.76
CA GLY A 133 18.58 -16.95 3.85
C GLY A 133 17.36 -16.69 4.74
N VAL A 134 16.40 -15.88 4.28
CA VAL A 134 15.20 -15.49 5.02
C VAL A 134 14.10 -16.51 4.80
N ARG A 135 13.51 -17.02 5.90
CA ARG A 135 12.39 -17.96 5.82
C ARG A 135 11.06 -17.24 5.89
N VAL A 136 10.03 -17.87 5.34
CA VAL A 136 8.65 -17.36 5.39
C VAL A 136 8.19 -17.15 6.84
N GLU A 137 8.57 -18.07 7.73
CA GLU A 137 8.19 -17.99 9.14
C GLU A 137 8.79 -16.77 9.86
N ASP A 138 9.96 -16.28 9.41
CA ASP A 138 10.59 -15.09 9.99
C ASP A 138 9.81 -13.83 9.63
N VAL A 139 9.29 -13.77 8.39
CA VAL A 139 8.48 -12.67 7.88
C VAL A 139 7.09 -12.68 8.52
N GLU A 140 6.47 -13.85 8.66
CA GLU A 140 5.17 -14.01 9.35
C GLU A 140 5.27 -13.61 10.83
N ARG A 141 6.36 -13.99 11.50
CA ARG A 141 6.64 -13.58 12.88
C ARG A 141 6.78 -12.06 12.99
N TYR A 142 7.60 -11.46 12.13
CA TYR A 142 7.76 -9.99 12.10
C TYR A 142 6.42 -9.27 11.83
N ALA A 143 5.62 -9.74 10.88
CA ALA A 143 4.32 -9.14 10.58
C ALA A 143 3.34 -9.24 11.75
N THR A 144 3.39 -10.35 12.50
CA THR A 144 2.60 -10.55 13.72
C THR A 144 3.04 -9.60 14.83
N GLU A 145 4.35 -9.46 15.03
CA GLU A 145 4.93 -8.54 16.00
C GLU A 145 4.61 -7.09 15.67
N LEU A 146 4.70 -6.68 14.40
CA LEU A 146 4.31 -5.34 13.93
C LEU A 146 2.83 -5.06 14.22
N SER A 147 1.96 -6.02 13.94
CA SER A 147 0.53 -5.92 14.22
C SER A 147 0.22 -5.87 15.72
N ALA A 148 1.02 -6.56 16.55
CA ALA A 148 0.90 -6.54 18.00
C ALA A 148 1.43 -5.23 18.60
N GLY A 149 2.54 -4.70 18.06
CA GLY A 149 3.10 -3.40 18.43
C GLY A 149 2.17 -2.24 18.09
N GLN A 150 1.55 -2.27 16.89
CA GLN A 150 0.50 -1.31 16.52
C GLN A 150 -0.74 -1.38 17.42
N ARG A 151 -1.02 -2.54 18.04
CA ARG A 151 -2.06 -2.66 19.08
C ARG A 151 -1.60 -2.19 20.46
N ALA A 152 -0.30 -2.17 20.72
CA ALA A 152 0.27 -1.79 22.01
C ALA A 152 0.51 -0.27 22.14
N ASP A 153 0.71 0.44 21.02
CA ASP A 153 1.03 1.88 21.01
C ASP A 153 -0.19 2.82 20.97
N GLY A 154 -1.40 2.31 21.22
CA GLY A 154 -2.57 3.16 21.47
C GLY A 154 -3.53 2.51 22.47
N PRO A 155 -3.95 3.20 23.54
CA PRO A 155 -5.12 2.74 24.30
C PRO A 155 -6.26 2.59 23.30
N ALA A 156 -7.00 1.47 23.37
CA ALA A 156 -8.10 1.15 22.46
C ALA A 156 -8.86 2.42 22.06
N GLU A 157 -8.60 2.91 20.85
CA GLU A 157 -8.92 4.28 20.50
C GLU A 157 -10.42 4.50 20.69
N LYS A 158 -10.76 5.42 21.58
CA LYS A 158 -12.14 5.59 22.01
C LYS A 158 -12.93 6.10 20.82
N LEU A 159 -13.89 5.31 20.38
CA LEU A 159 -14.79 5.69 19.30
C LEU A 159 -15.95 6.50 19.88
N TYR A 160 -16.12 7.71 19.38
CA TYR A 160 -17.18 8.61 19.80
C TYR A 160 -18.38 8.47 18.84
N SER A 161 -19.59 8.53 19.41
CA SER A 161 -20.79 8.79 18.61
C SER A 161 -20.86 10.25 18.19
N THR A 162 -21.78 10.59 17.28
CA THR A 162 -22.01 11.99 16.90
C THR A 162 -22.45 12.85 18.08
N GLU A 163 -23.17 12.25 19.02
CA GLU A 163 -23.67 12.87 20.24
C GLU A 163 -22.53 13.10 21.23
N ASP A 164 -21.63 12.11 21.40
CA ASP A 164 -20.46 12.26 22.28
C ASP A 164 -19.47 13.31 21.73
N ALA A 165 -19.27 13.35 20.42
CA ALA A 165 -18.47 14.37 19.76
C ALA A 165 -19.06 15.78 19.93
N ALA A 166 -20.38 15.91 19.86
CA ALA A 166 -21.07 17.18 20.08
C ALA A 166 -20.90 17.66 21.53
N ALA A 167 -21.05 16.75 22.49
CA ALA A 167 -20.78 17.02 23.90
C ALA A 167 -19.31 17.42 24.14
N TYR A 168 -18.36 16.75 23.46
CA TYR A 168 -16.93 17.04 23.56
C TYR A 168 -16.58 18.48 23.13
N TYR A 169 -17.12 18.94 22.00
CA TYR A 169 -16.88 20.30 21.50
C TYR A 169 -17.76 21.38 22.12
N GLY A 170 -18.79 21.00 22.89
CA GLY A 170 -19.80 21.94 23.38
C GLY A 170 -20.66 22.55 22.26
N VAL A 171 -20.90 21.81 21.17
CA VAL A 171 -21.69 22.26 20.01
C VAL A 171 -22.95 21.42 19.82
N HIS A 172 -23.85 21.89 18.95
CA HIS A 172 -25.04 21.13 18.60
C HIS A 172 -24.71 19.94 17.68
N VAL A 173 -25.40 18.80 17.84
CA VAL A 173 -25.16 17.56 17.03
C VAL A 173 -25.28 17.81 15.52
N GLN A 174 -26.14 18.74 15.09
CA GLN A 174 -26.26 19.10 13.68
C GLN A 174 -24.99 19.76 13.11
N THR A 175 -24.24 20.50 13.92
CA THR A 175 -22.96 21.11 13.53
C THR A 175 -21.93 20.03 13.25
N VAL A 176 -21.81 19.03 14.13
CA VAL A 176 -20.92 17.88 13.93
C VAL A 176 -21.31 17.10 12.66
N ARG A 177 -22.61 16.87 12.44
CA ARG A 177 -23.08 16.22 11.20
C ARG A 177 -22.79 17.05 9.95
N ALA A 178 -22.86 18.37 10.04
CA ALA A 178 -22.49 19.26 8.95
C ALA A 178 -20.99 19.17 8.63
N TRP A 179 -20.12 19.13 9.66
CA TRP A 179 -18.68 18.93 9.48
C TRP A 179 -18.33 17.58 8.86
N ILE A 180 -19.00 16.51 9.29
CA ILE A 180 -18.83 15.18 8.67
C ILE A 180 -19.25 15.22 7.20
N ARG A 181 -20.38 15.86 6.88
CA ARG A 181 -20.87 15.97 5.50
C ARG A 181 -19.95 16.80 4.61
N SER A 182 -19.35 17.86 5.16
CA SER A 182 -18.40 18.71 4.43
C SER A 182 -16.98 18.14 4.40
N GLY A 183 -16.70 17.03 5.08
CA GLY A 183 -15.37 16.41 5.16
C GLY A 183 -14.43 17.08 6.17
N LYS A 184 -14.89 18.08 6.94
CA LYS A 184 -14.09 18.75 7.99
C LYS A 184 -13.80 17.86 9.20
N LEU A 185 -14.62 16.84 9.43
CA LEU A 185 -14.41 15.86 10.49
C LEU A 185 -14.47 14.46 9.88
N PRO A 186 -13.35 13.72 9.83
CA PRO A 186 -13.34 12.34 9.36
C PRO A 186 -14.27 11.48 10.22
N ALA A 187 -15.09 10.66 9.57
CA ALA A 187 -15.95 9.72 10.26
C ALA A 187 -16.13 8.44 9.46
N SER A 188 -16.15 7.31 10.17
CA SER A 188 -16.29 5.98 9.57
C SER A 188 -17.64 5.38 9.95
N LYS A 189 -18.29 4.72 8.99
CA LYS A 189 -19.45 3.86 9.27
C LYS A 189 -18.94 2.48 9.66
N LEU A 190 -19.43 1.95 10.79
CA LEU A 190 -19.15 0.56 11.12
C LEU A 190 -19.93 -0.33 10.12
N ALA A 191 -19.24 -1.29 9.49
CA ALA A 191 -19.87 -2.19 8.54
C ALA A 191 -21.09 -2.89 9.18
N GLY A 192 -22.27 -2.73 8.55
CA GLY A 192 -23.52 -3.35 9.02
C GLY A 192 -24.34 -2.54 10.02
N GLN A 193 -23.86 -1.41 10.52
CA GLN A 193 -24.63 -0.51 11.40
C GLN A 193 -24.84 0.86 10.76
N LYS A 194 -26.01 1.47 10.98
CA LYS A 194 -26.30 2.87 10.56
C LYS A 194 -25.60 3.92 11.41
N SER A 195 -24.81 3.51 12.40
CA SER A 195 -24.11 4.39 13.33
C SER A 195 -22.79 4.87 12.74
N ILE A 196 -22.55 6.18 12.87
CA ILE A 196 -21.29 6.82 12.54
C ILE A 196 -20.39 6.78 13.79
N ARG A 197 -19.09 6.55 13.59
CA ARG A 197 -18.06 6.62 14.62
C ARG A 197 -16.96 7.57 14.20
N ILE A 198 -16.53 8.36 15.17
CA ILE A 198 -15.46 9.35 15.03
C ILE A 198 -14.33 8.90 15.95
N ARG A 199 -13.10 8.90 15.46
CA ARG A 199 -11.93 8.54 16.27
C ARG A 199 -11.58 9.69 17.21
N GLU A 200 -10.99 9.39 18.37
CA GLU A 200 -10.56 10.42 19.30
C GLU A 200 -9.45 11.30 18.71
N SER A 201 -8.55 10.72 17.89
CA SER A 201 -7.52 11.49 17.17
C SER A 201 -8.15 12.56 16.28
N ASP A 202 -9.16 12.18 15.50
CA ASP A 202 -9.87 13.04 14.57
C ASP A 202 -10.63 14.16 15.30
N LEU A 203 -11.10 13.88 16.53
CA LEU A 203 -11.71 14.87 17.42
C LEU A 203 -10.72 15.92 17.94
N LYS A 204 -9.48 15.53 18.21
CA LYS A 204 -8.45 16.45 18.69
C LYS A 204 -7.92 17.34 17.56
N ALA A 205 -7.74 16.78 16.37
CA ALA A 205 -7.20 17.48 15.21
C ALA A 205 -8.02 18.72 14.80
N VAL A 206 -9.34 18.74 15.02
CA VAL A 206 -10.18 19.91 14.68
C VAL A 206 -9.96 21.10 15.61
N LEU A 207 -9.45 20.88 16.82
CA LEU A 207 -9.15 21.93 17.80
C LEU A 207 -7.72 22.45 17.70
N GLU A 208 -6.85 21.79 16.93
CA GLU A 208 -5.50 22.27 16.71
C GLU A 208 -5.57 23.57 15.88
N PRO A 209 -4.97 24.68 16.36
CA PRO A 209 -4.95 25.92 15.61
C PRO A 209 -4.29 25.67 14.25
N ILE A 210 -4.99 26.04 13.18
CA ILE A 210 -4.38 26.10 11.85
C ILE A 210 -3.26 27.13 11.93
N ASP A 211 -2.02 26.68 11.81
CA ASP A 211 -0.88 27.59 11.73
C ASP A 211 -1.04 28.38 10.42
N PRO A 212 -1.14 29.72 10.44
CA PRO A 212 -1.53 30.52 9.28
C PRO A 212 -0.51 30.53 8.14
N LYS A 213 0.51 29.66 8.17
CA LYS A 213 1.50 29.52 7.11
C LYS A 213 1.05 28.67 5.92
N ASP A 214 -0.01 27.87 6.06
CA ASP A 214 -0.46 26.98 4.97
C ASP A 214 -1.39 27.67 3.95
N ASP A 215 -1.90 28.87 4.25
CA ASP A 215 -2.78 29.63 3.34
C ASP A 215 -2.02 30.53 2.34
N LEU A 216 -0.69 30.70 2.49
CA LEU A 216 0.08 31.63 1.65
C LEU A 216 0.52 31.06 0.30
N ASP A 217 0.45 29.74 0.09
CA ASP A 217 0.86 29.11 -1.17
C ASP A 217 -0.30 28.90 -2.17
N SER A 218 -1.56 29.13 -1.77
CA SER A 218 -2.73 28.89 -2.62
C SER A 218 -3.24 30.13 -3.39
N ALA A 219 -2.64 31.31 -3.21
CA ALA A 219 -3.13 32.57 -3.80
C ALA A 219 -2.13 33.29 -4.74
N GLY A 220 -1.02 32.66 -5.12
CA GLY A 220 0.04 33.26 -5.95
C GLY A 220 0.07 32.76 -7.40
N GLY A 221 -1.03 32.89 -8.15
CA GLY A 221 -1.07 32.35 -9.51
C GLY A 221 -2.13 32.91 -10.44
N ALA A 222 -2.28 34.24 -10.55
CA ALA A 222 -2.96 34.81 -11.71
C ALA A 222 -2.63 36.30 -11.95
N CYS A 223 -2.21 36.55 -13.20
CA CYS A 223 -2.52 37.73 -14.01
C CYS A 223 -1.71 39.02 -13.75
N GLU A 224 -0.55 39.11 -14.39
CA GLU A 224 -0.04 40.40 -14.87
C GLU A 224 -0.06 40.37 -16.40
N LYS A 225 -1.10 40.97 -16.98
CA LYS A 225 -1.13 41.43 -18.36
C LYS A 225 -1.31 42.94 -18.33
N GLU A 226 -0.31 43.66 -18.83
CA GLU A 226 -0.35 45.01 -19.45
C GLU A 226 1.13 45.39 -19.65
N GLY A 227 1.62 45.97 -20.74
CA GLY A 227 1.07 46.46 -22.00
C GLY A 227 2.18 47.29 -22.66
N THR A 228 2.32 47.20 -23.99
CA THR A 228 2.64 48.26 -24.97
C THR A 228 3.06 47.59 -26.28
#